data_AF-A0A7J4P304-F1
#
_entry.id   AF-A0A7J4P304-F1
#
_cell.length_a   1.000
_cell.length_b   1.000
_cell.length_c   1.000
_cell.angle_alpha   90.00
_cell.angle_beta   90.00
_cell.angle_gamma   90.00
#
_symmetry.space_group_name_H-M   'P 1'
#
loop_
_entity.id
_entity.type
_entity.pdbx_description
1 polymer ?
#
loop_
_entity_poly.entity_id
_entity_poly.type
_entity_poly.pdbx_seq_one_letter_code
_entity_poly.pdbx_strand_id
1 'polypeptide(L)' 'TRLVGRTITDPNHVYSIWEQEYSGFYDEGLCFVLTMHPQIIGRPSRIAMLERLIRRMRSDPGVWFARGRDVAEHWLKKS' A
#
# COMPACT_ATOMS: atom_id res chain seq x y z
N THR A 1 21.86 25.20 -5.78
CA THR A 1 21.32 24.88 -4.45
C THR A 1 20.24 23.83 -4.57
N ARG A 2 20.48 22.59 -4.12
CA ARG A 2 19.48 21.52 -4.15
C ARG A 2 18.47 21.80 -3.02
N LEU A 3 17.23 22.13 -3.36
CA LEU A 3 16.19 22.40 -2.37
C LEU A 3 15.83 21.06 -1.70
N VAL A 4 16.20 20.91 -0.43
CA VAL A 4 15.85 19.76 0.40
C VAL A 4 14.31 19.69 0.50
N GLY A 5 13.73 18.52 0.20
CA GLY A 5 12.29 18.27 0.34
C GLY A 5 11.44 18.27 -0.94
N ARG A 6 12.01 18.43 -2.14
CA ARG A 6 11.25 18.41 -3.42
C ARG A 6 11.52 17.21 -4.33
N THR A 7 12.34 16.26 -3.91
CA THR A 7 12.70 15.13 -4.77
C THR A 7 11.69 13.99 -4.59
N ILE A 8 11.05 13.57 -5.67
CA ILE A 8 10.25 12.35 -5.70
C ILE A 8 11.20 11.17 -5.50
N THR A 9 11.05 10.46 -4.38
CA THR A 9 11.91 9.35 -3.96
C THR A 9 11.96 8.22 -4.99
N ASP A 10 13.02 7.41 -5.02
CA ASP A 10 13.10 6.27 -5.93
C ASP A 10 11.94 5.25 -5.74
N PRO A 11 11.36 4.67 -6.81
CA PRO A 11 10.34 3.62 -6.72
C PRO A 11 10.73 2.37 -5.96
N ASN A 12 11.95 1.87 -6.09
CA ASN A 12 12.37 0.69 -5.34
C ASN A 12 12.48 0.98 -3.85
N HIS A 13 12.96 2.18 -3.49
CA HIS A 13 13.00 2.57 -2.09
C HIS A 13 11.61 2.67 -1.46
N VAL A 14 10.64 3.26 -2.18
CA VAL A 14 9.24 3.31 -1.70
C VAL A 14 8.64 1.90 -1.60
N TYR A 15 8.90 1.04 -2.58
CA TYR A 15 8.48 -0.36 -2.52
C TYR A 15 9.01 -1.06 -1.28
N SER A 16 10.30 -0.94 -0.99
CA SER A 16 10.92 -1.62 0.16
C SER A 16 10.31 -1.19 1.48
N ILE A 17 9.95 0.08 1.64
CA ILE A 17 9.26 0.56 2.84
C ILE A 17 7.86 -0.05 2.91
N TRP A 18 7.08 0.07 1.83
CA TRP A 18 5.69 -0.41 1.82
C TRP A 18 5.57 -1.92 1.98
N GLU A 19 6.51 -2.69 1.44
CA GLU A 19 6.56 -4.15 1.63
C GLU A 19 6.84 -4.51 3.09
N GLN A 20 7.81 -3.85 3.73
CA GLN A 20 8.14 -4.08 5.14
C GLN A 20 6.98 -3.69 6.07
N GLU A 21 6.35 -2.54 5.84
CA GLU A 21 5.15 -2.13 6.58
C GLU A 21 4.05 -3.17 6.40
N TYR A 22 3.73 -3.54 5.15
CA TYR A 22 2.73 -4.57 4.88
C TYR A 22 3.04 -5.89 5.62
N SER A 23 4.30 -6.35 5.62
CA SER A 23 4.70 -7.55 6.36
C SER A 23 4.39 -7.44 7.86
N GLY A 24 4.72 -6.31 8.48
CA GLY A 24 4.38 -6.09 9.90
C GLY A 24 2.87 -6.12 10.16
N PHE A 25 2.06 -5.46 9.31
CA PHE A 25 0.60 -5.51 9.44
C PHE A 25 0.04 -6.92 9.22
N TYR A 26 0.61 -7.68 8.28
CA TYR A 26 0.19 -9.03 7.99
C TYR A 26 0.46 -9.97 9.17
N ASP A 27 1.65 -9.89 9.76
CA ASP A 27 2.05 -10.73 10.90
C ASP A 27 1.17 -10.47 12.14
N GLU A 28 0.72 -9.22 12.32
CA GLU A 28 -0.18 -8.82 13.42
C GLU A 28 -1.68 -8.99 13.07
N GLY A 29 -2.02 -9.43 11.86
CA GLY A 29 -3.42 -9.58 11.42
C GLY A 29 -4.20 -8.27 11.34
N LEU A 30 -3.52 -7.16 11.06
CA LEU A 30 -4.07 -5.80 11.06
C LEU A 30 -4.43 -5.29 9.65
N CYS A 31 -5.02 -4.10 9.59
CA CYS A 31 -5.41 -3.44 8.33
C CYS A 31 -4.29 -2.55 7.79
N PHE A 32 -3.78 -2.87 6.60
CA PHE A 32 -2.81 -2.05 5.87
C PHE A 32 -3.52 -1.10 4.88
N VAL A 33 -3.29 0.21 5.00
CA VAL A 33 -3.96 1.25 4.19
C VAL A 33 -2.97 2.15 3.49
N LEU A 34 -3.06 2.22 2.16
CA LEU A 34 -2.26 3.13 1.34
C LEU A 34 -3.06 4.37 0.94
N THR A 35 -2.50 5.55 1.20
CA THR A 35 -2.99 6.81 0.62
C THR A 35 -2.23 7.10 -0.68
N MET A 36 -2.97 7.29 -1.78
CA MET A 36 -2.39 7.47 -3.11
C MET A 36 -2.99 8.70 -3.81
N HIS A 37 -2.17 9.34 -4.65
CA HIS A 37 -2.57 10.49 -5.47
C HIS A 37 -2.32 10.18 -6.95
N PRO A 38 -3.30 10.42 -7.85
CA PRO A 38 -3.16 10.07 -9.28
C PRO A 38 -1.93 10.68 -9.96
N GLN A 39 -1.60 11.95 -9.66
CA GLN A 39 -0.44 12.66 -10.21
C GLN A 39 0.91 11.99 -9.89
N ILE A 40 0.97 11.19 -8.81
CA ILE A 40 2.19 10.53 -8.35
C ILE A 40 2.16 9.05 -8.73
N ILE A 41 1.14 8.32 -8.28
CA ILE A 41 1.09 6.85 -8.43
C ILE A 41 0.84 6.43 -9.88
N GLY A 42 0.23 7.29 -10.70
CA GLY A 42 -0.06 7.02 -12.12
C GLY A 42 1.15 7.11 -13.04
N ARG A 43 2.33 7.48 -12.54
CA ARG A 43 3.57 7.49 -13.34
C ARG A 43 3.95 6.05 -13.70
N PRO A 44 4.44 5.74 -14.92
CA PRO A 44 4.72 4.35 -15.32
C PRO A 44 5.61 3.57 -14.35
N SER A 45 6.67 4.21 -13.82
CA SER A 45 7.56 3.59 -12.83
C SER A 45 6.87 3.29 -11.49
N ARG A 46 5.85 4.08 -11.13
CA ARG A 46 5.05 3.90 -9.91
C ARG A 46 3.93 2.89 -10.09
N ILE A 47 3.34 2.80 -11.28
CA ILE A 47 2.38 1.76 -11.62
C ILE A 47 3.05 0.38 -11.54
N ALA A 48 4.23 0.22 -12.16
CA ALA A 48 4.98 -1.04 -12.10
C ALA A 48 5.34 -1.42 -10.64
N MET A 49 5.75 -0.44 -9.85
CA MET A 49 6.02 -0.60 -8.41
C MET A 49 4.77 -1.04 -7.63
N LEU A 50 3.63 -0.39 -7.88
CA LEU A 50 2.35 -0.71 -7.23
C LEU A 50 1.86 -2.11 -7.63
N GLU A 51 1.98 -2.47 -8.91
CA GLU A 51 1.63 -3.82 -9.39
C GLU A 51 2.45 -4.89 -8.67
N ARG A 52 3.75 -4.69 -8.52
CA ARG A 52 4.63 -5.60 -7.77
C ARG A 52 4.16 -5.77 -6.32
N LEU A 53 3.80 -4.67 -5.66
CA LEU A 53 3.33 -4.72 -4.27
C LEU A 53 1.99 -5.47 -4.15
N ILE A 54 1.04 -5.19 -5.04
CA ILE A 54 -0.25 -5.90 -5.08
C ILE A 54 -0.03 -7.41 -5.31
N ARG A 55 0.87 -7.79 -6.22
CA ARG A 55 1.21 -9.21 -6.46
C ARG A 55 1.77 -9.88 -5.21
N ARG A 56 2.66 -9.22 -4.47
CA ARG A 56 3.19 -9.71 -3.18
C ARG A 56 2.10 -9.90 -2.13
N MET A 57 1.18 -8.95 -2.00
CA MET A 57 0.06 -9.06 -1.05
C MET A 57 -0.91 -10.18 -1.44
N ARG A 58 -1.17 -10.36 -2.73
CA ARG A 58 -2.06 -11.44 -3.22
C ARG A 58 -1.48 -12.83 -3.07
N SER A 59 -0.16 -12.98 -2.86
CA SER A 59 0.45 -14.29 -2.63
C SER A 59 0.31 -14.77 -1.18
N ASP A 60 -0.06 -13.89 -0.25
CA ASP A 60 -0.29 -14.29 1.14
C ASP A 60 -1.74 -14.77 1.34
N PRO A 61 -1.94 -15.92 2.01
CA PRO A 61 -3.27 -16.43 2.30
C PRO A 61 -4.02 -15.53 3.30
N GLY A 62 -5.35 -15.44 3.15
CA GLY A 62 -6.20 -14.72 4.10
C GLY A 62 -6.24 -13.20 3.94
N VAL A 63 -5.49 -12.62 2.98
CA VAL A 63 -5.54 -11.19 2.70
C VAL A 63 -6.89 -10.80 2.09
N TRP A 64 -7.56 -9.84 2.72
CA TRP A 64 -8.82 -9.27 2.23
C TRP A 64 -8.59 -7.90 1.58
N PHE A 65 -8.72 -7.83 0.25
CA PHE A 65 -8.75 -6.57 -0.48
C PHE A 65 -10.14 -5.93 -0.37
N ALA A 66 -10.25 -4.94 0.52
CA ALA A 66 -11.52 -4.32 0.88
C ALA A 66 -11.60 -2.86 0.40
N ARG A 67 -12.81 -2.39 0.11
CA ARG A 67 -13.10 -0.95 0.06
C ARG A 67 -13.36 -0.47 1.50
N GLY A 68 -13.18 0.83 1.73
CA GLY A 68 -13.46 1.42 3.05
C GLY A 68 -14.88 1.13 3.56
N ARG A 69 -15.88 1.11 2.67
CA ARG A 69 -17.25 0.74 3.03
C ARG A 69 -17.40 -0.71 3.48
N ASP A 70 -16.65 -1.63 2.88
CA ASP A 70 -16.75 -3.05 3.22
C ASP A 70 -16.21 -3.27 4.65
N VAL A 71 -15.13 -2.57 5.01
CA VAL A 71 -14.58 -2.56 6.37
C VAL A 71 -15.56 -1.96 7.37
N ALA A 72 -16.18 -0.82 7.03
CA ALA A 72 -17.17 -0.18 7.89
C ALA A 72 -18.40 -1.08 8.13
N GLU A 73 -18.93 -1.71 7.08
CA GLU A 73 -20.04 -2.65 7.18
C GLU A 73 -19.68 -3.90 8.01
N HIS A 74 -18.47 -4.44 7.84
CA HIS A 74 -17.99 -5.57 8.63
C HIS A 74 -17.92 -5.24 10.12
N TRP A 75 -17.46 -4.04 10.46
CA TRP A 75 -17.40 -3.57 11.85
C TRP A 75 -18.80 -3.43 12.46
N LEU A 76 -19.73 -2.81 11.73
CA LEU A 76 -21.11 -2.62 12.19
C LEU A 76 -21.87 -3.93 12.36
N LYS A 77 -21.63 -4.94 11.52
CA LYS A 77 -22.25 -6.27 11.65
C LYS A 77 -21.70 -7.09 12.83
N LYS A 78 -20.46 -6.82 13.23
CA LYS A 78 -19.82 -7.48 14.38
C LYS A 78 -20.18 -6.84 15.73
N SER A 79 -20.74 -5.63 15.71
CA SER A 79 -21.19 -4.89 16.90
C SER A 79 -22.62 -5.27 17.25
#